data_AF-A0A9X7TGJ7-F1
#
_entry.id   AF-A0A9X7TGJ7-F1
#
_cell.length_a   1.000
_cell.length_b   1.000
_cell.length_c   1.000
_cell.angle_alpha   90.00
_cell.angle_beta   90.00
_cell.angle_gamma   90.00
#
_symmetry.space_group_name_H-M   'P 1'
#
loop_
_entity.id
_entity.type
_entity.pdbx_description
1 polymer ?
#
loop_
_entity_poly.entity_id
_entity_poly.type
_entity_poly.pdbx_seq_one_letter_code
_entity_poly.pdbx_strand_id
1 'polypeptide(L)'
;MKKGSRLAVIVKSDKLYAICVFRGIFIEKIFFELEEKAVREKFYNSSVVGEVKDISSDKEKEEYCKSILEKIERKLNKLLMK
;
A
#
# COMPACT_ATOMS: atom_id res chain seq x y z
N MET A 1 -2.96 -24.51 3.83
CA MET A 1 -2.78 -23.09 3.46
C MET A 1 -3.19 -22.21 4.64
N LYS A 2 -2.24 -21.54 5.33
CA LYS A 2 -2.57 -20.67 6.48
C LYS A 2 -3.10 -19.32 5.97
N LYS A 3 -4.40 -19.24 5.70
CA LYS A 3 -5.12 -17.98 5.48
C LYS A 3 -4.89 -17.07 6.70
N GLY A 4 -4.32 -15.89 6.50
CA GLY A 4 -4.09 -14.91 7.58
C GLY A 4 -2.65 -14.69 8.01
N SER A 5 -1.68 -14.77 7.09
CA SER A 5 -0.27 -14.39 7.35
C SER A 5 0.10 -13.01 6.81
N ARG A 6 -0.82 -12.33 6.12
CA ARG A 6 -0.59 -11.01 5.53
C ARG A 6 -1.36 -9.91 6.25
N LEU A 7 -0.69 -8.78 6.39
CA LEU A 7 -1.23 -7.55 6.96
C LEU A 7 -1.28 -6.50 5.85
N ALA A 8 -2.40 -5.81 5.70
CA ALA A 8 -2.45 -4.63 4.85
C ALA A 8 -2.50 -3.37 5.71
N VAL A 9 -1.76 -2.34 5.32
CA VAL A 9 -1.88 -0.99 5.89
C VAL A 9 -2.26 -0.03 4.77
N ILE A 10 -3.09 0.95 5.10
CA ILE A 10 -3.44 2.04 4.18
C ILE A 10 -2.72 3.30 4.64
N VAL A 11 -2.06 3.97 3.71
CA VAL A 11 -1.36 5.23 3.97
C VAL A 11 -1.68 6.23 2.89
N LYS A 12 -1.50 7.49 3.22
CA LYS A 12 -1.65 8.63 2.32
C LYS A 12 -0.39 9.49 2.37
N SER A 13 0.07 9.93 1.21
CA SER A 13 1.02 11.03 1.04
C SER A 13 0.28 12.29 0.58
N ASP A 14 0.99 13.29 0.06
CA ASP A 14 0.36 14.56 -0.32
C ASP A 14 -0.67 14.36 -1.45
N LYS A 15 -0.33 13.55 -2.45
CA LYS A 15 -1.20 13.29 -3.63
C LYS A 15 -1.56 11.83 -3.87
N LEU A 16 -0.92 10.88 -3.19
CA LEU A 16 -1.16 9.46 -3.43
C LEU A 16 -1.75 8.78 -2.20
N TYR A 17 -2.57 7.78 -2.47
CA TYR A 17 -3.03 6.78 -1.53
C TYR A 17 -2.33 5.47 -1.86
N ALA A 18 -1.92 4.72 -0.84
CA ALA A 18 -1.36 3.39 -1.02
C ALA A 18 -1.91 2.38 -0.03
N ILE A 19 -2.03 1.14 -0.50
CA ILE A 19 -2.23 -0.04 0.34
C ILE A 19 -0.98 -0.91 0.20
N CYS A 20 -0.21 -1.03 1.28
CA CYS A 20 0.93 -1.93 1.35
C CYS A 20 0.52 -3.24 2.02
N VAL A 21 0.78 -4.34 1.33
CA VAL A 21 0.58 -5.69 1.85
C VAL A 21 1.90 -6.26 2.31
N PHE A 22 1.96 -6.62 3.58
CA PHE A 22 3.11 -7.19 4.24
C PHE A 22 2.93 -8.69 4.47
N ARG A 23 4.03 -9.43 4.37
CA ARG A 23 4.13 -10.83 4.78
C ARG A 23 5.29 -10.94 5.78
N GLY A 24 4.96 -10.95 7.06
CA GLY A 24 5.95 -10.75 8.12
C GLY A 24 6.52 -9.32 8.08
N ILE A 25 7.84 -9.20 7.96
CA ILE A 25 8.55 -7.90 7.89
C ILE A 25 8.69 -7.35 6.46
N PHE A 26 8.40 -8.16 5.43
CA PHE A 26 8.61 -7.78 4.03
C PHE A 26 7.34 -7.20 3.41
N ILE A 27 7.49 -6.18 2.58
CA ILE A 27 6.44 -5.76 1.65
C ILE A 27 6.38 -6.78 0.52
N GLU A 28 5.24 -7.42 0.36
CA GLU A 28 4.96 -8.32 -0.74
C GLU A 28 4.39 -7.55 -1.94
N LYS A 29 3.51 -6.57 -1.69
CA LYS A 29 2.84 -5.81 -2.75
C LYS A 29 2.48 -4.41 -2.29
N ILE A 30 2.53 -3.46 -3.23
CA ILE A 30 2.09 -2.08 -3.03
C ILE A 30 1.08 -1.75 -4.13
N PHE A 31 -0.10 -1.32 -3.72
CA PHE A 31 -1.08 -0.69 -4.60
C PHE A 31 -1.01 0.81 -4.31
N PHE A 32 -0.99 1.65 -5.33
CA PHE A 32 -1.06 3.09 -5.17
C PHE A 32 -1.88 3.73 -6.27
N GLU A 33 -2.60 4.79 -5.93
CA GLU A 33 -3.41 5.62 -6.84
C GLU A 33 -3.53 7.05 -6.31
N LEU A 34 -4.00 7.96 -7.16
CA LEU A 34 -4.31 9.35 -6.77
C LEU A 34 -5.55 9.44 -5.87
N GLU A 35 -6.50 8.50 -6.03
CA GLU A 35 -7.76 8.47 -5.29
C GLU A 35 -7.84 7.27 -4.34
N GLU A 36 -8.37 7.50 -3.14
CA GLU A 36 -8.53 6.44 -2.13
C GLU A 36 -9.43 5.31 -2.63
N LYS A 37 -10.53 5.67 -3.31
CA LYS A 37 -11.47 4.69 -3.84
C LYS A 37 -10.80 3.77 -4.87
N ALA A 38 -10.01 4.36 -5.77
CA ALA A 38 -9.31 3.62 -6.81
C ALA A 38 -8.25 2.66 -6.22
N VAL A 39 -7.49 3.07 -5.20
CA VAL A 39 -6.53 2.16 -4.55
C VAL A 39 -7.23 1.00 -3.85
N ARG A 40 -8.36 1.28 -3.18
CA ARG A 40 -9.17 0.25 -2.52
C ARG A 40 -9.73 -0.74 -3.52
N GLU A 41 -10.31 -0.26 -4.63
CA GLU A 41 -10.82 -1.13 -5.70
C GLU A 41 -9.71 -2.01 -6.28
N LYS A 42 -8.52 -1.45 -6.58
CA LYS A 42 -7.37 -2.24 -7.02
C LYS A 42 -6.97 -3.32 -6.02
N PHE A 43 -7.00 -3.00 -4.73
CA PHE A 43 -6.70 -3.96 -3.68
C PHE A 43 -7.76 -5.07 -3.59
N TYR A 44 -9.05 -4.72 -3.54
CA TYR A 44 -10.14 -5.70 -3.42
C TYR A 44 -10.31 -6.57 -4.67
N ASN A 45 -9.93 -6.08 -5.85
CA ASN A 45 -9.93 -6.86 -7.09
C ASN A 45 -8.67 -7.75 -7.24
N SER A 46 -7.73 -7.68 -6.31
CA SER A 46 -6.49 -8.45 -6.39
C SER A 46 -6.60 -9.82 -5.71
N SER A 47 -5.83 -10.79 -6.20
CA SER A 47 -5.78 -12.13 -5.59
C SER A 47 -5.27 -12.14 -4.14
N VAL A 48 -4.52 -11.12 -3.72
CA VAL A 48 -3.92 -11.06 -2.38
C VAL A 48 -4.96 -10.71 -1.30
N VAL A 49 -6.11 -10.13 -1.67
CA VAL A 49 -7.14 -9.73 -0.70
C VAL A 49 -7.64 -10.92 0.12
N GLY A 50 -7.81 -12.09 -0.50
CA GLY A 50 -8.26 -13.31 0.18
C GLY A 50 -7.24 -13.91 1.14
N GLU A 51 -6.01 -13.37 1.15
CA GLU A 51 -4.92 -13.80 2.02
C GLU A 51 -4.57 -12.78 3.12
N VAL A 52 -5.07 -11.55 2.98
CA VAL A 52 -4.98 -10.50 3.99
C VAL A 52 -6.03 -10.76 5.06
N LYS A 53 -5.59 -10.79 6.32
CA LYS A 53 -6.50 -11.06 7.44
C LYS A 53 -7.34 -9.83 7.80
N ASP A 54 -6.69 -8.67 7.84
CA ASP A 54 -7.31 -7.38 8.09
C ASP A 54 -6.46 -6.24 7.50
N ILE A 55 -7.12 -5.12 7.21
CA ILE A 55 -6.44 -3.82 7.10
C ILE A 55 -6.29 -3.31 8.53
N SER A 56 -5.07 -3.38 9.06
CA SER A 56 -4.80 -3.03 10.44
C SER A 56 -3.87 -1.83 10.51
N SER A 57 -4.03 -1.01 11.56
CA SER A 57 -3.09 0.07 11.83
C SER A 57 -1.90 -0.45 12.62
N ASP A 58 -0.78 -0.60 11.92
CA ASP A 58 0.52 -0.96 12.48
C ASP A 58 1.47 0.21 12.17
N LYS A 59 1.78 1.01 13.19
CA LYS A 59 2.50 2.28 13.03
C LYS A 59 3.86 2.11 12.33
N GLU A 60 4.59 1.04 12.64
CA GLU A 60 5.90 0.77 12.03
C GLU A 60 5.75 0.49 10.53
N LYS A 61 4.79 -0.36 10.17
CA LYS A 61 4.51 -0.70 8.76
C LYS A 61 3.89 0.46 8.00
N GLU A 62 3.05 1.27 8.65
CA GLU A 62 2.50 2.51 8.10
C GLU A 62 3.63 3.51 7.78
N GLU A 63 4.55 3.76 8.72
CA GLU A 63 5.70 4.64 8.48
C GLU A 63 6.59 4.14 7.34
N TYR A 64 6.85 2.83 7.30
CA TYR A 64 7.64 2.22 6.24
C TYR A 64 6.95 2.34 4.86
N CYS A 65 5.66 2.03 4.80
CA CYS A 65 4.86 2.18 3.59
C CYS A 65 4.78 3.64 3.13
N LYS A 66 4.60 4.59 4.08
CA LYS A 66 4.57 6.03 3.79
C LYS A 66 5.90 6.53 3.24
N SER A 67 7.03 6.12 3.82
CA SER A 67 8.36 6.48 3.32
C SER A 67 8.59 6.01 1.88
N ILE A 68 8.09 4.82 1.53
CA ILE A 68 8.15 4.32 0.15
C ILE A 68 7.24 5.13 -0.77
N LEU A 69 6.02 5.42 -0.32
CA LEU A 69 5.06 6.20 -1.10
C LEU A 69 5.59 7.60 -1.42
N GLU A 70 6.20 8.28 -0.45
CA GLU A 70 6.85 9.60 -0.65
C GLU A 70 8.00 9.53 -1.67
N LYS A 71 8.78 8.45 -1.68
CA LYS A 71 9.84 8.25 -2.68
C LYS A 71 9.26 8.01 -4.08
N ILE A 72 8.17 7.25 -4.18
CA ILE A 72 7.45 7.03 -5.44
C ILE A 72 6.89 8.36 -5.95
N GLU A 73 6.22 9.13 -5.10
CA GLU A 73 5.65 10.43 -5.43
C GLU A 73 6.73 11.40 -5.93
N ARG A 74 7.87 11.50 -5.23
CA ARG A 74 9.00 12.34 -5.66
C ARG A 74 9.52 11.92 -7.05
N LYS A 75 9.55 10.63 -7.36
CA LYS A 75 9.95 10.14 -8.70
C LYS A 75 8.90 10.48 -9.75
N LEU A 76 7.62 10.31 -9.47
CA LEU A 76 6.53 10.65 -10.38
C LEU A 76 6.50 12.15 -10.69
N ASN A 77 6.63 13.01 -9.68
CA ASN A 77 6.69 14.46 -9.89
C ASN A 77 7.87 14.87 -10.79
N LYS A 78 9.04 14.23 -10.64
CA LYS A 78 10.19 14.46 -11.53
C LYS A 78 9.96 14.02 -12.98
N LEU A 79 9.13 13.00 -13.20
CA LEU A 79 8.79 12.51 -14.54
C LEU A 79 7.72 13.39 -15.21
N LEU A 80 6.78 13.92 -14.43
CA LEU A 80 5.66 14.75 -14.91
C LEU A 80 6.02 16.24 -15.08
N MET A 81 7.12 16.70 -14.48
CA MET A 81 7.64 18.07 -14.63
C MET A 81 8.71 18.19 -15.73
N LYS A 82 8.81 17.20 -16.63
CA LYS A 82 9.54 17.31 -17.90
C LYS A 82 8.57 17.57 -19.04
#